data_AF-G1A5C7-F1
#
_entry.id   AF-G1A5C7-F1
#
_cell.length_a   1.000
_cell.length_b   1.000
_cell.length_c   1.000
_cell.angle_alpha   90.00
_cell.angle_beta   90.00
_cell.angle_gamma   90.00
#
_symmetry.space_group_name_H-M   'P 1'
#
loop_
_entity.id
_entity.type
_entity.pdbx_description
1 polymer ?
#
loop_
_entity_poly.entity_id
_entity_poly.type
_entity_poly.pdbx_seq_one_letter_code
_entity_poly.pdbx_strand_id
1 'polypeptide(L)'
;YTGNEWNSTACPDGKKCTQNCELEGVNYSGTYGISTSGNSLSLRFVTEHEFGTNVGSRVYLMETDTKYYLFKLLNQEFTFDVDVSQLPCGLNGALYHVSMDQDGGMAKYSSNKAGAKYGTGYCDAQCPHDMKWINGEGNVEGWKPSENDPNAGVGKYGTCCDEMDIW
;
A
#
# COMPACT_ATOMS: atom_id res chain seq x y z
N TYR A 1 5.47 12.34 -7.52
CA TYR A 1 5.87 12.33 -6.11
C TYR A 1 7.29 11.80 -6.06
N THR A 2 8.23 12.53 -5.46
CA THR A 2 9.65 12.16 -5.46
C THR A 2 10.23 12.47 -4.09
N GLY A 3 11.00 11.54 -3.51
CA GLY A 3 11.37 11.62 -2.09
C GLY A 3 10.10 11.63 -1.26
N ASN A 4 9.86 12.71 -0.53
CA ASN A 4 8.68 12.91 0.31
C ASN A 4 7.79 14.08 -0.11
N GLU A 5 7.90 14.55 -1.36
CA GLU A 5 7.15 15.71 -1.85
C GLU A 5 6.35 15.44 -3.14
N TRP A 6 5.23 16.14 -3.26
CA TRP A 6 4.44 16.23 -4.48
C TRP A 6 5.02 17.30 -5.41
N ASN A 7 4.99 17.05 -6.72
CA ASN A 7 5.34 18.09 -7.70
C ASN A 7 4.22 19.13 -7.76
N SER A 8 4.48 20.36 -7.32
CA SER A 8 3.45 21.40 -7.19
C SER A 8 2.83 21.85 -8.52
N THR A 9 3.52 21.69 -9.64
CA THR A 9 2.99 21.98 -10.99
C THR A 9 2.02 20.90 -11.45
N ALA A 10 2.38 19.63 -11.28
CA ALA A 10 1.52 18.50 -11.65
C ALA A 10 0.37 18.30 -10.67
N CYS A 11 0.61 18.58 -9.39
CA CYS A 11 -0.30 18.32 -8.27
C CYS A 11 -0.60 19.58 -7.44
N PRO A 12 -1.21 20.62 -8.04
CA PRO A 12 -1.59 21.84 -7.30
C PRO A 12 -2.80 21.60 -6.37
N ASP A 13 -3.61 20.57 -6.66
CA ASP A 13 -4.73 20.10 -5.84
C ASP A 13 -4.97 18.60 -6.10
N GLY A 14 -5.76 17.94 -5.26
CA GLY A 14 -5.94 16.49 -5.31
C GLY A 14 -6.58 15.98 -6.60
N LYS A 15 -7.50 16.75 -7.18
CA LYS A 15 -8.19 16.38 -8.43
C LYS A 15 -7.26 16.51 -9.63
N LYS A 16 -6.56 17.64 -9.75
CA LYS A 16 -5.57 17.84 -10.81
C LYS A 16 -4.41 16.85 -10.68
N CYS A 17 -3.98 16.56 -9.46
CA CYS A 17 -2.97 15.54 -9.23
C CYS A 17 -3.42 14.19 -9.78
N THR A 18 -4.66 13.77 -9.48
CA THR A 18 -5.22 12.51 -10.02
C THR A 18 -5.33 12.49 -11.53
N GLN A 19 -5.68 13.63 -12.14
CA GLN A 19 -5.79 13.74 -13.59
C GLN A 19 -4.42 13.71 -14.29
N ASN A 20 -3.38 14.21 -13.62
CA ASN A 20 -2.05 14.42 -14.21
C ASN A 20 -1.05 13.31 -13.84
N CYS A 21 -1.42 12.35 -13.01
CA CYS A 21 -0.53 11.32 -12.50
C CYS A 21 -1.12 9.92 -12.66
N GLU A 22 -0.24 8.94 -12.70
CA GLU A 22 -0.59 7.52 -12.81
C GLU A 22 0.23 6.68 -11.82
N LEU A 23 -0.29 5.50 -11.51
CA LEU A 23 0.44 4.44 -10.83
C LEU A 23 0.91 3.46 -11.88
N GLU A 24 2.19 3.10 -11.83
CA GLU A 24 2.82 2.21 -12.80
C GLU A 24 3.11 0.83 -12.23
N GLY A 25 3.46 -0.10 -13.11
CA GLY A 25 3.86 -1.45 -12.73
C GLY A 25 5.13 -1.46 -11.87
N VAL A 26 5.34 -2.55 -11.13
CA VAL A 26 6.47 -2.71 -10.21
C VAL A 26 7.37 -3.88 -10.61
N ASN A 27 8.68 -3.71 -10.43
CA ASN A 27 9.65 -4.80 -10.47
C ASN A 27 9.77 -5.43 -9.07
N TYR A 28 8.91 -6.41 -8.78
CA TYR A 28 8.82 -7.06 -7.47
C TYR A 28 10.16 -7.53 -6.93
N SER A 29 10.93 -8.31 -7.70
CA SER A 29 12.18 -8.88 -7.21
C SER A 29 13.32 -7.87 -7.20
N GLY A 30 13.48 -7.09 -8.29
CA GLY A 30 14.66 -6.23 -8.46
C GLY A 30 14.61 -4.93 -7.66
N THR A 31 13.42 -4.37 -7.44
CA THR A 31 13.26 -3.10 -6.71
C THR A 31 12.79 -3.33 -5.28
N TYR A 32 11.85 -4.25 -5.08
CA TYR A 32 11.18 -4.43 -3.78
C TYR A 32 11.67 -5.65 -2.99
N GLY A 33 12.46 -6.55 -3.61
CA GLY A 33 12.92 -7.77 -2.95
C GLY A 33 11.78 -8.71 -2.56
N ILE A 34 10.70 -8.69 -3.35
CA ILE A 34 9.53 -9.54 -3.18
C ILE A 34 9.66 -10.72 -4.15
N SER A 35 9.48 -11.93 -3.63
CA SER A 35 9.51 -13.16 -4.43
C SER A 35 8.51 -14.17 -3.92
N THR A 36 8.08 -15.07 -4.81
CA THR A 36 7.17 -16.17 -4.49
C THR A 36 7.72 -17.49 -5.03
N SER A 37 7.38 -18.59 -4.37
CA SER A 37 7.67 -19.95 -4.84
C SER A 37 6.60 -20.90 -4.31
N GLY A 38 5.77 -21.43 -5.20
CA GLY A 38 4.60 -22.24 -4.81
C GLY A 38 3.65 -21.43 -3.92
N ASN A 39 3.49 -21.85 -2.67
CA ASN A 39 2.65 -21.20 -1.66
C ASN A 39 3.43 -20.25 -0.72
N SER A 40 4.73 -20.03 -0.96
CA SER A 40 5.58 -19.17 -0.13
C SER A 40 5.71 -17.77 -0.74
N LEU A 41 5.68 -16.75 0.14
CA LEU A 41 5.97 -15.35 -0.14
C LEU A 41 7.14 -14.90 0.75
N SER A 42 8.18 -14.33 0.16
CA SER A 42 9.30 -13.73 0.88
C SER A 42 9.35 -12.23 0.64
N LEU A 43 9.40 -11.46 1.73
CA LEU A 43 9.48 -10.00 1.74
C LEU A 43 10.80 -9.56 2.36
N ARG A 44 11.68 -8.95 1.58
CA ARG A 44 12.95 -8.40 2.08
C ARG A 44 12.73 -6.99 2.65
N PHE A 45 13.33 -6.71 3.81
CA PHE A 45 13.18 -5.40 4.44
C PHE A 45 13.88 -4.27 3.67
N VAL A 46 15.16 -4.42 3.32
CA VAL A 46 15.90 -3.42 2.54
C VAL A 46 16.39 -4.03 1.24
N THR A 47 16.04 -3.38 0.13
CA THR A 47 16.46 -3.77 -1.22
C THR A 47 17.10 -2.58 -1.92
N GLU A 48 18.41 -2.66 -2.16
CA GLU A 48 19.16 -1.68 -2.95
C GLU A 48 19.01 -2.01 -4.44
N HIS A 49 18.79 -0.99 -5.26
CA HIS A 49 18.70 -1.09 -6.71
C HIS A 49 19.44 0.08 -7.37
N GLU A 50 19.57 0.05 -8.70
CA GLU A 50 20.41 0.99 -9.47
C GLU A 50 20.13 2.49 -9.20
N PHE A 51 18.91 2.81 -8.78
CA PHE A 51 18.43 4.19 -8.64
C PHE A 51 18.04 4.58 -7.21
N GLY A 52 18.28 3.71 -6.22
CA GLY A 52 17.88 3.98 -4.84
C GLY A 52 17.74 2.74 -3.96
N THR A 53 17.04 2.93 -2.84
CA THR A 53 16.83 1.90 -1.83
C THR A 53 15.35 1.84 -1.48
N ASN A 54 14.75 0.65 -1.57
CA ASN A 54 13.42 0.38 -1.05
C ASN A 54 13.51 -0.11 0.41
N VAL A 55 12.57 0.34 1.24
CA VAL A 55 12.45 -0.07 2.65
C VAL A 55 11.02 -0.56 2.91
N GLY A 56 10.89 -1.82 3.31
CA GLY A 56 9.62 -2.47 3.58
C GLY A 56 8.79 -2.76 2.34
N SER A 57 7.64 -3.41 2.56
CA SER A 57 6.62 -3.61 1.53
C SER A 57 5.27 -3.93 2.19
N ARG A 58 4.18 -3.64 1.48
CA ARG A 58 2.82 -4.10 1.80
C ARG A 58 2.22 -4.68 0.53
N VAL A 59 1.70 -5.90 0.61
CA VAL A 59 1.11 -6.61 -0.52
C VAL A 59 -0.24 -7.20 -0.14
N TYR A 60 -1.08 -7.44 -1.15
CA TYR A 60 -2.42 -8.00 -0.97
C TYR A 60 -2.54 -9.29 -1.77
N LEU A 61 -3.30 -10.25 -1.26
CA LEU A 61 -3.63 -11.46 -2.00
C LEU A 61 -4.69 -11.13 -3.08
N MET A 62 -4.43 -11.57 -4.31
CA MET A 62 -5.29 -11.34 -5.47
C MET A 62 -6.12 -12.59 -5.79
N GLU A 63 -7.42 -12.42 -6.05
CA GLU A 63 -8.28 -13.47 -6.63
C GLU A 63 -8.13 -13.51 -8.15
N THR A 64 -8.05 -12.33 -8.77
CA THR A 64 -7.81 -12.13 -10.21
C THR A 64 -6.90 -10.91 -10.39
N ASP A 65 -6.44 -10.64 -11.62
CA ASP A 65 -5.66 -9.46 -11.95
C ASP A 65 -6.29 -8.12 -11.53
N THR A 66 -7.58 -8.08 -11.24
CA THR A 66 -8.32 -6.83 -10.93
C THR A 66 -9.13 -6.90 -9.64
N LYS A 67 -8.99 -7.97 -8.85
CA LYS A 67 -9.76 -8.16 -7.61
C LYS A 67 -8.91 -8.75 -6.51
N TYR A 68 -8.97 -8.15 -5.32
CA TYR A 68 -8.46 -8.76 -4.11
C TYR A 68 -9.23 -10.02 -3.76
N TYR A 69 -8.54 -10.95 -3.11
CA TYR A 69 -9.18 -12.11 -2.49
C TYR A 69 -9.83 -11.69 -1.18
N LEU A 70 -11.17 -11.79 -1.09
CA LEU A 70 -11.90 -11.45 0.12
C LEU A 70 -12.09 -12.67 1.01
N PHE A 71 -11.65 -12.54 2.26
CA PHE A 71 -11.90 -13.53 3.29
C PHE A 71 -13.22 -13.25 4.04
N LYS A 72 -13.96 -14.31 4.37
CA LYS A 72 -15.11 -14.28 5.28
C LYS A 72 -14.78 -15.13 6.51
N LEU A 73 -14.14 -14.50 7.49
CA LEU A 73 -13.49 -15.20 8.61
C LEU A 73 -14.45 -15.66 9.71
N LEU A 74 -15.67 -15.10 9.76
CA LEU A 74 -16.62 -15.44 10.82
C LEU A 74 -16.97 -16.94 10.78
N ASN A 75 -16.76 -17.63 11.90
CA ASN A 75 -16.96 -19.08 12.04
C ASN A 75 -16.10 -19.91 11.05
N GLN A 76 -14.90 -19.43 10.73
CA GLN A 76 -13.89 -20.12 9.93
C GLN A 76 -12.57 -20.20 10.70
N GLU A 77 -11.67 -21.05 10.22
CA GLU A 77 -10.28 -21.13 10.68
C GLU A 77 -9.36 -20.58 9.57
N PHE A 78 -8.36 -19.79 9.97
CA PHE A 78 -7.30 -19.29 9.09
C PHE A 78 -5.95 -19.69 9.66
N THR A 79 -5.10 -20.32 8.85
CA THR A 79 -3.79 -20.84 9.26
C THR A 79 -2.73 -20.50 8.22
N PHE A 80 -1.51 -20.22 8.68
CA PHE A 80 -0.36 -19.99 7.83
C PHE A 80 0.93 -20.38 8.57
N ASP A 81 1.97 -20.71 7.80
CA ASP A 81 3.32 -20.89 8.32
C ASP A 81 4.11 -19.58 8.16
N VAL A 82 4.97 -19.27 9.12
CA VAL A 82 5.82 -18.07 9.07
C VAL A 82 7.23 -18.37 9.59
N ASP A 83 8.23 -17.87 8.86
CA ASP A 83 9.62 -17.86 9.31
C ASP A 83 10.03 -16.43 9.64
N VAL A 84 10.16 -16.15 10.94
CA VAL A 84 10.63 -14.86 11.47
C VAL A 84 12.07 -14.91 11.98
N SER A 85 12.82 -15.99 11.67
CA SER A 85 14.18 -16.21 12.19
C SER A 85 15.18 -15.10 11.81
N GLN A 86 14.89 -14.36 10.74
CA GLN A 86 15.70 -13.22 10.26
C GLN A 86 15.05 -11.85 10.52
N LEU A 87 14.00 -11.77 11.35
CA LEU A 87 13.40 -10.50 11.76
C LEU A 87 13.93 -10.07 13.13
N PRO A 88 14.95 -9.20 13.19
CA PRO A 88 15.47 -8.67 14.45
C PRO A 88 14.48 -7.71 15.14
N CYS A 89 14.80 -7.35 16.39
CA CYS A 89 14.05 -6.36 17.17
C CYS A 89 13.84 -5.05 16.38
N GLY A 90 12.63 -4.50 16.48
CA GLY A 90 12.25 -3.24 15.82
C GLY A 90 11.64 -3.42 14.43
N LEU A 91 11.62 -4.64 13.88
CA LEU A 91 10.87 -4.96 12.67
C LEU A 91 9.54 -5.62 13.01
N ASN A 92 8.57 -5.45 12.10
CA ASN A 92 7.30 -6.15 12.15
C ASN A 92 7.05 -6.82 10.79
N GLY A 93 6.98 -8.15 10.78
CA GLY A 93 6.48 -8.93 9.64
C GLY A 93 5.04 -9.28 9.93
N ALA A 94 4.10 -8.53 9.34
CA ALA A 94 2.70 -8.59 9.71
C ALA A 94 1.84 -9.35 8.68
N LEU A 95 0.85 -10.09 9.17
CA LEU A 95 -0.25 -10.66 8.40
C LEU A 95 -1.56 -10.29 9.09
N TYR A 96 -2.39 -9.52 8.40
CA TYR A 96 -3.62 -8.97 8.95
C TYR A 96 -4.68 -8.82 7.87
N HIS A 97 -5.92 -8.59 8.30
CA HIS A 97 -7.05 -8.34 7.41
C HIS A 97 -7.62 -6.95 7.66
N VAL A 98 -7.94 -6.24 6.58
CA VAL A 98 -8.61 -4.95 6.61
C VAL A 98 -9.84 -4.97 5.72
N SER A 99 -10.84 -4.16 6.06
CA SER A 99 -12.12 -4.09 5.34
C SER A 99 -12.06 -3.20 4.10
N MET A 100 -11.09 -3.44 3.21
CA MET A 100 -10.95 -2.79 1.91
C MET A 100 -12.00 -3.29 0.89
N ASP A 101 -12.31 -2.45 -0.11
CA ASP A 101 -13.16 -2.86 -1.24
C ASP A 101 -12.44 -3.85 -2.17
N GLN A 102 -13.15 -4.85 -2.68
CA GLN A 102 -12.57 -5.91 -3.52
C GLN A 102 -11.85 -5.37 -4.77
N ASP A 103 -12.36 -4.28 -5.34
CA ASP A 103 -11.84 -3.64 -6.55
C ASP A 103 -10.87 -2.48 -6.24
N GLY A 104 -10.47 -2.32 -4.97
CA GLY A 104 -9.65 -1.20 -4.52
C GLY A 104 -10.39 0.15 -4.53
N GLY A 105 -11.72 0.13 -4.57
CA GLY A 105 -12.59 1.30 -4.51
C GLY A 105 -12.99 1.87 -5.88
N MET A 106 -12.70 1.19 -6.99
CA MET A 106 -13.02 1.68 -8.34
C MET A 106 -14.53 1.96 -8.53
N ALA A 107 -15.40 1.08 -8.03
CA ALA A 107 -16.84 1.25 -8.14
C ALA A 107 -17.36 2.45 -7.33
N LYS A 108 -16.74 2.76 -6.20
CA LYS A 108 -17.12 3.90 -5.35
C LYS A 108 -16.54 5.22 -5.84
N TYR A 109 -15.33 5.20 -6.39
CA TYR A 109 -14.57 6.38 -6.76
C TYR A 109 -14.22 6.34 -8.24
N SER A 110 -15.03 6.98 -9.08
CA SER A 110 -14.89 6.93 -10.54
C SER A 110 -13.55 7.46 -11.07
N SER A 111 -12.84 8.29 -10.29
CA SER A 111 -11.49 8.79 -10.60
C SER A 111 -10.39 7.78 -10.30
N ASN A 112 -10.64 6.77 -9.45
CA ASN A 112 -9.74 5.65 -9.30
C ASN A 112 -9.85 4.73 -10.52
N LYS A 113 -8.89 4.84 -11.43
CA LYS A 113 -8.79 4.00 -12.63
C LYS A 113 -7.80 2.84 -12.49
N ALA A 114 -7.04 2.79 -11.39
CA ALA A 114 -5.98 1.81 -11.19
C ALA A 114 -6.50 0.58 -10.43
N GLY A 115 -7.22 0.78 -9.33
CA GLY A 115 -7.90 -0.28 -8.59
C GLY A 115 -6.99 -1.32 -7.94
N ALA A 116 -7.59 -2.45 -7.59
CA ALA A 116 -6.91 -3.54 -6.89
C ALA A 116 -5.64 -4.04 -7.60
N LYS A 117 -5.64 -4.02 -8.95
CA LYS A 117 -4.49 -4.39 -9.78
C LYS A 117 -3.20 -3.64 -9.39
N TYR A 118 -3.35 -2.38 -8.97
CA TYR A 118 -2.25 -1.49 -8.59
C TYR A 118 -2.22 -1.20 -7.08
N GLY A 119 -2.89 -2.01 -6.26
CA GLY A 119 -2.76 -1.89 -4.81
C GLY A 119 -3.52 -0.71 -4.18
N THR A 120 -4.52 -0.12 -4.84
CA THR A 120 -5.23 1.06 -4.31
C THR A 120 -6.28 0.72 -3.26
N GLY A 121 -6.68 1.71 -2.45
CA GLY A 121 -7.84 1.61 -1.57
C GLY A 121 -7.52 1.11 -0.17
N TYR A 122 -6.24 1.15 0.23
CA TYR A 122 -5.81 0.80 1.59
C TYR A 122 -6.53 1.65 2.65
N CYS A 123 -6.83 1.00 3.76
CA CYS A 123 -7.36 1.57 4.98
C CYS A 123 -7.01 0.62 6.13
N ASP A 124 -6.95 1.12 7.35
CA ASP A 124 -6.78 0.32 8.56
C ASP A 124 -7.38 1.06 9.76
N ALA A 125 -7.24 0.53 10.99
CA ALA A 125 -7.82 1.13 12.19
C ALA A 125 -7.06 2.39 12.68
N GLN A 126 -5.86 2.65 12.15
CA GLN A 126 -5.06 3.83 12.47
C GLN A 126 -5.44 5.06 11.65
N CYS A 127 -6.33 4.91 10.66
CA CYS A 127 -6.72 5.99 9.75
C CYS A 127 -5.52 6.70 9.08
N PRO A 128 -4.59 5.98 8.43
CA PRO A 128 -3.31 6.48 7.95
C PRO A 128 -3.45 7.69 7.02
N HIS A 129 -2.70 8.74 7.35
CA HIS A 129 -2.65 9.99 6.59
C HIS A 129 -1.51 10.02 5.54
N ASP A 130 -0.62 9.03 5.56
CA ASP A 130 0.51 8.89 4.64
C ASP A 130 0.13 8.24 3.31
N MET A 131 -1.11 7.75 3.20
CA MET A 131 -1.67 7.27 1.96
C MET A 131 -1.75 8.39 0.92
N LYS A 132 -0.97 8.23 -0.16
CA LYS A 132 -0.83 9.22 -1.24
C LYS A 132 -2.10 9.40 -2.08
N TRP A 133 -2.92 8.36 -2.16
CA TRP A 133 -4.19 8.37 -2.88
C TRP A 133 -5.30 7.84 -1.98
N ILE A 134 -6.34 8.64 -1.76
CA ILE A 134 -7.50 8.29 -0.93
C ILE A 134 -8.76 8.68 -1.71
N ASN A 135 -9.76 7.79 -1.74
CA ASN A 135 -11.05 8.02 -2.43
C ASN A 135 -10.90 8.44 -3.91
N GLY A 136 -9.87 7.95 -4.59
CA GLY A 136 -9.56 8.31 -5.97
C GLY A 136 -9.12 9.76 -6.14
N GLU A 137 -8.59 10.40 -5.10
CA GLU A 137 -7.97 11.73 -5.16
C GLU A 137 -6.55 11.72 -4.57
N GLY A 138 -5.67 12.57 -5.09
CA GLY A 138 -4.32 12.74 -4.54
C GLY A 138 -4.39 13.46 -3.19
N ASN A 139 -3.78 12.88 -2.15
CA ASN A 139 -3.79 13.42 -0.79
C ASN A 139 -2.78 14.56 -0.61
N VAL A 140 -2.86 15.60 -1.46
CA VAL A 140 -1.84 16.65 -1.57
C VAL A 140 -2.13 17.84 -0.66
N GLU A 141 -3.39 18.04 -0.27
CA GLU A 141 -3.80 19.17 0.56
C GLU A 141 -3.15 19.06 1.94
N GLY A 142 -2.42 20.10 2.35
CA GLY A 142 -1.76 20.13 3.65
C GLY A 142 -0.64 19.09 3.82
N TRP A 143 -0.08 18.57 2.72
CA TRP A 143 0.99 17.58 2.76
C TRP A 143 2.20 18.09 3.57
N LYS A 144 2.63 17.30 4.55
CA LYS A 144 3.81 17.55 5.39
C LYS A 144 4.82 16.42 5.21
N PRO A 145 6.01 16.67 4.64
CA PRO A 145 7.08 15.70 4.59
C PRO A 145 7.45 15.19 5.98
N SER A 146 7.74 13.89 6.11
CA SER A 146 8.23 13.34 7.37
C SER A 146 9.65 13.85 7.70
N GLU A 147 9.92 14.07 8.99
CA GLU A 147 11.24 14.46 9.48
C GLU A 147 12.22 13.27 9.58
N ASN A 148 11.70 12.04 9.64
CA ASN A 148 12.49 10.83 9.86
C ASN A 148 12.31 9.74 8.79
N ASP A 149 11.48 9.99 7.77
CA ASP A 149 11.32 9.11 6.61
C ASP A 149 11.44 9.93 5.31
N PRO A 150 12.50 9.72 4.50
CA PRO A 150 12.71 10.48 3.27
C PRO A 150 11.71 10.15 2.15
N ASN A 151 10.87 9.12 2.30
CA ASN A 151 9.91 8.65 1.31
C ASN A 151 8.44 8.89 1.70
N ALA A 152 8.20 9.30 2.94
CA ALA A 152 6.87 9.46 3.51
C ALA A 152 6.58 10.90 3.94
N GLY A 153 5.29 11.17 4.10
CA GLY A 153 4.74 12.40 4.64
C GLY A 153 3.28 12.16 4.97
N VAL A 154 2.58 13.18 5.45
CA VAL A 154 1.16 13.05 5.82
C VAL A 154 0.34 14.14 5.15
N GLY A 155 -0.78 13.76 4.55
CA GLY A 155 -1.75 14.67 3.97
C GLY A 155 -2.91 14.99 4.91
N LYS A 156 -3.81 15.85 4.46
CA LYS A 156 -5.01 16.24 5.20
C LYS A 156 -5.94 15.06 5.50
N TYR A 157 -6.09 14.13 4.56
CA TYR A 157 -7.03 13.03 4.68
C TYR A 157 -6.36 11.77 5.24
N GLY A 158 -7.10 11.03 6.07
CA GLY A 158 -6.80 9.67 6.49
C GLY A 158 -7.83 8.69 5.91
N THR A 159 -7.50 7.40 5.90
CA THR A 159 -8.37 6.35 5.34
C THR A 159 -8.57 5.22 6.35
N CYS A 160 -9.82 5.05 6.81
CA CYS A 160 -10.14 4.20 7.97
C CYS A 160 -11.00 2.99 7.57
N CYS A 161 -10.74 1.84 8.19
CA CYS A 161 -11.67 0.70 8.17
C CYS A 161 -11.38 -0.28 9.32
N ASP A 162 -12.24 -1.29 9.49
CA ASP A 162 -12.01 -2.34 10.48
C ASP A 162 -10.75 -3.14 10.12
N GLU A 163 -9.98 -3.48 11.15
CA GLU A 163 -8.71 -4.21 11.07
C GLU A 163 -8.73 -5.40 12.04
N MET A 164 -8.20 -6.52 11.59
CA MET A 164 -7.94 -7.72 12.39
C MET A 164 -6.48 -8.13 12.20
N ASP A 165 -5.66 -7.78 13.18
CA ASP A 165 -4.26 -8.19 13.25
C ASP A 165 -4.14 -9.66 13.67
N ILE A 166 -3.82 -10.54 12.73
CA ILE A 166 -3.61 -11.97 13.02
C ILE A 166 -2.19 -12.18 13.57
N TRP A 167 -1.21 -11.50 12.99
CA TRP A 167 0.22 -11.58 13.34
C TRP A 167 0.94 -10.28 13.06
#